data_AF-A0A936DBR4-F1
#
_entry.id   AF-A0A936DBR4-F1
#
_cell.length_a   1.000
_cell.length_b   1.000
_cell.length_c   1.000
_cell.angle_alpha   90.00
_cell.angle_beta   90.00
_cell.angle_gamma   90.00
#
_symmetry.space_group_name_H-M   'P 1'
#
loop_
_entity.id
_entity.type
_entity.pdbx_description
1 polymer ?
#
loop_
_entity_poly.entity_id
_entity_poly.type
_entity_poly.pdbx_seq_one_letter_code
_entity_poly.pdbx_strand_id
1 'polypeptide(L)'
;MTLKKPFSDGTVAVDMDPLSLLSRLAASVPAPRLHTVRYAGVLASASKVRARLAPKPAVAPIPTVDVPERPRRGGYRPWAELLKRTFGFDVLTCPCCSGRMKLLALVTDPTSVARYLRGIGEPTDVPKRTPARGPPYWASRVLRRGAGSVEAAE
;
A
#
# COMPACT_ATOMS: atom_id res chain seq x y z
N MET A 1 21.96 15.23 -23.10
CA MET A 1 20.58 14.69 -23.25
C MET A 1 19.90 15.38 -24.43
N THR A 2 19.38 14.66 -25.42
CA THR A 2 18.65 15.22 -26.58
C THR A 2 17.16 15.33 -26.29
N LEU A 3 16.55 16.46 -26.66
CA LEU A 3 15.13 16.73 -26.45
C LEU A 3 14.30 16.15 -27.61
N LYS A 4 13.11 15.63 -27.30
CA LYS A 4 12.20 15.09 -28.32
C LYS A 4 11.59 16.18 -29.22
N LYS A 5 11.54 17.43 -28.75
CA LYS A 5 11.16 18.62 -29.51
C LYS A 5 12.10 19.77 -29.13
N PRO A 6 12.54 20.61 -30.08
CA PRO A 6 13.33 21.79 -29.76
C PRO A 6 12.52 22.76 -28.89
N PHE A 7 13.21 23.50 -28.02
CA PHE A 7 12.62 24.64 -27.34
C PHE A 7 12.36 25.80 -28.32
N SER A 8 11.59 26.81 -27.88
CA SER A 8 11.22 27.97 -28.71
C SER A 8 12.42 28.83 -29.16
N ASP A 9 13.55 28.69 -28.48
CA ASP A 9 14.84 29.32 -28.79
C ASP A 9 15.72 28.47 -29.75
N GLY A 10 15.24 27.31 -30.19
CA GLY A 10 15.97 26.39 -31.09
C GLY A 10 16.85 25.38 -30.38
N THR A 11 16.91 25.37 -29.04
CA THR A 11 17.75 24.43 -28.28
C THR A 11 17.23 22.99 -28.42
N VAL A 12 18.07 22.07 -28.93
CA VAL A 12 17.74 20.66 -29.21
C VAL A 12 18.31 19.67 -28.20
N ALA A 13 19.32 20.06 -27.44
CA ALA A 13 19.97 19.21 -26.45
C ALA A 13 20.49 20.06 -25.29
N VAL A 14 20.53 19.47 -24.11
CA VAL A 14 21.17 20.05 -22.94
C VAL A 14 22.35 19.15 -22.58
N ASP A 15 23.55 19.72 -22.59
CA ASP A 15 24.74 19.08 -22.08
C ASP A 15 24.95 19.47 -20.61
N MET A 16 25.21 18.47 -19.78
CA MET A 16 25.39 18.65 -18.34
C MET A 16 26.45 17.67 -17.85
N ASP A 17 27.33 18.17 -16.99
CA ASP A 17 28.20 17.33 -16.19
C ASP A 17 27.37 16.27 -15.41
N PRO A 18 27.86 15.01 -15.30
CA PRO A 18 27.13 13.94 -14.62
C PRO A 18 26.65 14.28 -13.20
N LEU A 19 27.44 15.01 -12.41
CA LEU A 19 27.05 15.40 -11.05
C LEU A 19 25.97 16.48 -11.05
N SER A 20 26.02 17.39 -12.03
CA SER A 20 24.99 18.41 -12.22
C SER A 20 23.64 17.80 -12.60
N LEU A 21 23.65 16.77 -13.45
CA LEU A 21 22.44 16.01 -13.80
C LEU A 21 21.86 15.31 -12.57
N LEU A 22 22.69 14.59 -11.81
CA LEU A 22 22.27 13.88 -10.59
C LEU A 22 21.69 14.83 -9.55
N SER A 23 22.33 15.99 -9.35
CA SER A 23 21.88 17.00 -8.38
C SER A 23 20.50 17.57 -8.74
N ARG A 24 20.26 17.85 -10.03
CA ARG A 24 18.96 18.35 -10.51
C ARG A 24 17.87 17.29 -10.46
N LEU A 25 18.21 16.03 -10.76
CA LEU A 25 17.28 14.89 -10.61
C LEU A 25 16.91 14.68 -9.15
N ALA A 26 17.88 14.70 -8.24
CA ALA A 26 17.62 14.57 -6.81
C ALA A 26 16.71 15.70 -6.28
N ALA A 27 16.92 16.94 -6.74
CA ALA A 27 16.07 18.08 -6.37
C ALA A 27 14.63 17.99 -6.91
N SER A 28 14.41 17.23 -7.99
CA SER A 28 13.06 17.00 -8.55
C SER A 28 12.21 16.04 -7.71
N VAL A 29 12.84 15.24 -6.85
CA VAL A 29 12.14 14.31 -5.96
C VAL A 29 11.56 15.11 -4.78
N PRO A 30 10.24 15.11 -4.57
CA PRO A 30 9.62 15.84 -3.47
C PRO A 30 10.06 15.25 -2.12
N ALA A 31 10.18 16.11 -1.11
CA ALA A 31 10.53 15.66 0.24
C ALA A 31 9.54 14.61 0.76
N PRO A 32 10.01 13.63 1.56
CA PRO A 32 9.15 12.57 2.07
C PRO A 32 7.95 13.16 2.83
N ARG A 33 6.78 12.54 2.65
CA ARG A 33 5.48 12.92 3.26
C ARG A 33 4.84 14.20 2.69
N LEU A 34 5.35 14.77 1.61
CA LEU A 34 4.60 15.78 0.86
C LEU A 34 3.49 15.15 0.01
N HIS A 35 2.31 15.77 0.03
CA HIS A 35 1.21 15.41 -0.86
C HIS A 35 1.54 15.82 -2.31
N THR A 36 1.99 14.87 -3.12
CA THR A 36 2.28 15.06 -4.54
C THR A 36 1.02 15.14 -5.40
N VAL A 37 -0.07 14.54 -4.93
CA VAL A 37 -1.39 14.60 -5.58
C VAL A 37 -2.26 15.62 -4.84
N ARG A 38 -2.51 16.76 -5.48
CA ARG A 38 -3.51 17.74 -5.01
C ARG A 38 -4.77 17.59 -5.83
N TYR A 39 -5.83 17.08 -5.21
CA TYR A 39 -7.15 17.09 -5.81
C TYR A 39 -7.72 18.51 -5.77
N ALA A 40 -8.17 19.00 -6.91
CA ALA A 40 -8.83 20.30 -7.03
C ALA A 40 -10.34 20.13 -7.24
N GLY A 41 -11.09 21.19 -6.97
CA GLY A 41 -12.53 21.23 -7.20
C GLY A 41 -13.36 20.59 -6.10
N VAL A 42 -14.64 20.43 -6.42
CA VAL A 42 -15.70 20.24 -5.42
C VAL A 42 -15.62 18.89 -4.69
N LEU A 43 -15.06 17.86 -5.34
CA LEU A 43 -14.87 16.51 -4.78
C LEU A 43 -13.52 16.34 -4.05
N ALA A 44 -12.65 17.35 -4.02
CA ALA A 44 -11.38 17.28 -3.30
C ALA A 44 -11.61 16.98 -1.80
N SER A 45 -10.70 16.24 -1.17
CA SER A 45 -10.80 15.85 0.24
C SER A 45 -10.90 17.04 1.19
N ALA A 46 -10.25 18.16 0.85
CA ALA A 46 -10.27 19.40 1.62
C ALA A 46 -11.25 20.48 1.09
N SER A 47 -12.16 20.13 0.18
CA SER A 47 -13.14 21.09 -0.35
C SER A 47 -14.17 21.49 0.72
N LYS A 48 -14.33 22.80 0.96
CA LYS A 48 -15.33 23.35 1.88
C LYS A 48 -16.77 22.98 1.48
N VAL A 49 -17.01 22.73 0.19
CA VAL A 49 -18.34 22.40 -0.36
C VAL A 49 -18.66 20.91 -0.21
N ARG A 50 -17.66 20.06 0.05
CA ARG A 50 -17.82 18.59 0.14
C ARG A 50 -18.87 18.17 1.17
N ALA A 51 -18.99 18.88 2.29
CA ALA A 51 -19.99 18.59 3.32
C ALA A 51 -21.44 18.70 2.83
N ARG A 52 -21.70 19.51 1.80
CA ARG A 52 -23.03 19.64 1.18
C ARG A 52 -23.36 18.53 0.19
N LEU A 53 -22.35 17.83 -0.32
CA LEU A 53 -22.48 16.80 -1.35
C LEU A 53 -22.29 15.38 -0.82
N ALA A 54 -21.57 15.23 0.28
CA ALA A 54 -21.41 13.94 0.92
C ALA A 54 -22.81 13.42 1.31
N PRO A 55 -23.20 12.21 0.89
CA PRO A 55 -24.47 11.65 1.28
C PRO A 55 -24.51 11.58 2.81
N LYS A 56 -25.51 12.25 3.40
CA LYS A 56 -25.73 12.19 4.85
C LYS A 56 -26.10 10.73 5.14
N PRO A 57 -25.33 10.00 5.97
CA PRO A 57 -25.70 8.64 6.32
C PRO A 57 -27.11 8.70 6.91
N ALA A 58 -28.01 7.87 6.39
CA ALA A 58 -29.34 7.74 6.96
C ALA A 58 -29.14 7.36 8.43
N VAL A 59 -29.63 8.21 9.34
CA VAL A 59 -29.68 7.86 10.76
C VAL A 59 -30.77 6.81 10.87
N ALA A 60 -30.41 5.55 10.65
CA ALA A 60 -31.25 4.45 11.10
C ALA A 60 -31.42 4.63 12.61
N PRO A 61 -32.65 4.48 13.17
CA PRO A 61 -32.81 4.41 14.61
C PRO A 61 -31.97 3.24 15.09
N ILE A 62 -30.86 3.54 15.76
CA ILE A 62 -30.03 2.51 16.38
C ILE A 62 -30.84 2.05 17.59
N PRO A 63 -31.30 0.79 17.68
CA PRO A 63 -31.83 0.28 18.93
C PRO A 63 -30.75 0.50 20.00
N THR A 64 -31.16 0.93 21.19
CA THR A 64 -30.28 1.15 22.36
C THR A 64 -29.68 -0.18 22.81
N VAL A 65 -28.77 -0.71 22.01
CA VAL A 65 -27.80 -1.71 22.43
C VAL A 65 -26.65 -0.89 22.99
N ASP A 66 -26.22 -1.18 24.22
CA ASP A 66 -25.06 -0.55 24.85
C ASP A 66 -23.92 -0.47 23.84
N VAL A 67 -23.77 0.71 23.23
CA VAL A 67 -22.69 0.96 22.28
C VAL A 67 -21.45 1.03 23.15
N PRO A 68 -20.50 0.08 23.01
CA PRO A 68 -19.25 0.19 23.76
C PRO A 68 -18.67 1.55 23.46
N GLU A 69 -18.36 2.29 24.53
CA GLU A 69 -17.93 3.68 24.53
C GLU A 69 -17.04 3.94 23.32
N ARG A 70 -17.43 4.89 22.44
CA ARG A 70 -16.66 5.20 21.23
C ARG A 70 -15.21 5.41 21.67
N PRO A 71 -14.25 4.60 21.20
CA PRO A 71 -12.89 4.68 21.68
C PRO A 71 -12.41 6.11 21.45
N ARG A 72 -11.96 6.76 22.53
CA ARG A 72 -11.43 8.13 22.51
C ARG A 72 -10.52 8.28 21.29
N ARG A 73 -10.71 9.34 20.50
CA ARG A 73 -9.86 9.61 19.33
C ARG A 73 -8.41 9.65 19.83
N GLY A 74 -7.60 8.65 19.46
CA GLY A 74 -6.19 8.52 19.88
C GLY A 74 -5.87 7.42 20.90
N GLY A 75 -6.82 6.61 21.36
CA GLY A 75 -6.52 5.48 22.26
C GLY A 75 -5.85 4.28 21.56
N TYR A 76 -5.01 3.54 22.29
CA TYR A 76 -4.47 2.24 21.84
C TYR A 76 -5.62 1.29 21.51
N ARG A 77 -5.61 0.72 20.31
CA ARG A 77 -6.54 -0.33 19.88
C ARG A 77 -5.82 -1.67 19.91
N PRO A 78 -6.35 -2.70 20.59
CA PRO A 78 -5.75 -4.02 20.57
C PRO A 78 -5.60 -4.54 19.14
N TRP A 79 -4.48 -5.20 18.85
CA TRP A 79 -4.19 -5.75 17.52
C TRP A 79 -5.33 -6.67 17.00
N ALA A 80 -5.93 -7.49 17.88
CA ALA A 80 -7.04 -8.38 17.52
C ALA A 80 -8.28 -7.61 17.05
N GLU A 81 -8.58 -6.43 17.63
CA GLU A 81 -9.68 -5.57 17.18
C GLU A 81 -9.39 -4.98 15.79
N LEU A 82 -8.13 -4.62 15.53
CA LEU A 82 -7.71 -4.13 14.22
C LEU A 82 -7.82 -5.20 13.13
N LEU A 83 -7.42 -6.44 13.43
CA LEU A 83 -7.58 -7.56 12.50
C LEU A 83 -9.05 -7.87 12.23
N LYS A 84 -9.90 -7.88 13.26
CA LYS A 84 -11.35 -8.07 13.11
C LYS A 84 -11.98 -7.01 12.22
N ARG A 85 -11.58 -5.75 12.35
CA ARG A 85 -12.08 -4.65 11.52
C ARG A 85 -11.58 -4.66 10.08
N THR A 86 -10.34 -5.09 9.87
CA THR A 86 -9.67 -5.00 8.55
C THR A 86 -9.95 -6.23 7.69
N PHE A 87 -9.95 -7.42 8.32
CA PHE A 87 -10.06 -8.71 7.64
C PHE A 87 -11.32 -9.49 8.00
N GLY A 88 -12.14 -9.01 8.96
CA GLY A 88 -13.42 -9.63 9.29
C GLY A 88 -13.36 -10.87 10.19
N PHE A 89 -12.18 -11.30 10.67
CA PHE A 89 -12.03 -12.45 11.57
C PHE A 89 -11.43 -12.09 12.93
N ASP A 90 -11.92 -12.72 14.00
CA ASP A 90 -11.45 -12.52 15.38
C ASP A 90 -10.44 -13.61 15.76
N VAL A 91 -9.15 -13.24 15.79
CA VAL A 91 -8.03 -14.19 16.05
C VAL A 91 -8.10 -14.81 17.45
N LEU A 92 -8.85 -14.19 18.35
CA LEU A 92 -9.01 -14.66 19.73
C LEU A 92 -10.27 -15.51 19.90
N THR A 93 -10.95 -15.92 18.83
CA THR A 93 -12.03 -16.89 18.87
C THR A 93 -11.49 -18.27 18.48
N CYS A 94 -11.71 -19.27 19.35
CA CYS A 94 -11.29 -20.63 19.08
C CYS A 94 -12.10 -21.23 17.90
N PRO A 95 -11.46 -21.77 16.86
CA PRO A 95 -12.17 -22.36 15.72
C PRO A 95 -12.91 -23.66 16.09
N CYS A 96 -12.51 -24.36 17.17
CA CYS A 96 -13.11 -25.63 17.56
C CYS A 96 -14.33 -25.46 18.49
N CYS A 97 -14.27 -24.53 19.44
CA CYS A 97 -15.30 -24.38 20.48
C CYS A 97 -15.89 -22.97 20.60
N SER A 98 -15.49 -22.04 19.75
CA SER A 98 -15.90 -20.62 19.79
C SER A 98 -15.60 -19.87 21.10
N GLY A 99 -14.83 -20.47 22.01
CA GLY A 99 -14.38 -19.83 23.26
C GLY A 99 -13.34 -18.73 23.03
N ARG A 100 -13.15 -17.88 24.05
CA ARG A 100 -12.16 -16.79 24.02
C ARG A 100 -10.75 -17.32 24.29
N MET A 101 -9.87 -17.21 23.31
CA MET A 101 -8.44 -17.53 23.43
C MET A 101 -7.68 -16.38 24.11
N LYS A 102 -6.56 -16.72 24.75
CA LYS A 102 -5.62 -15.77 25.36
C LYS A 102 -4.27 -15.88 24.65
N LEU A 103 -3.62 -14.73 24.41
CA LEU A 103 -2.25 -14.71 23.90
C LEU A 103 -1.30 -15.18 25.00
N LEU A 104 -0.57 -16.27 24.76
CA LEU A 104 0.38 -16.83 25.73
C LEU A 104 1.80 -16.30 25.51
N ALA A 105 2.26 -16.26 24.26
CA ALA A 105 3.61 -15.83 23.92
C ALA A 105 3.68 -15.31 22.47
N LEU A 106 4.67 -14.47 22.21
CA LEU A 106 5.12 -14.09 20.88
C LEU A 106 6.47 -14.75 20.63
N VAL A 107 6.52 -15.71 19.72
CA VAL A 107 7.76 -16.42 19.38
C VAL A 107 8.42 -15.69 18.21
N THR A 108 9.53 -14.99 18.48
CA THR A 108 10.25 -14.19 17.47
C THR A 108 11.58 -14.81 17.05
N ASP A 109 12.14 -15.71 17.86
CA ASP A 109 13.40 -16.39 17.55
C ASP A 109 13.21 -17.45 16.44
N PRO A 110 13.99 -17.42 15.34
CA PRO A 110 13.81 -18.33 14.21
C PRO A 110 13.91 -19.82 14.56
N THR A 111 14.82 -20.20 15.48
CA THR A 111 14.97 -21.61 15.87
C THR A 111 13.77 -22.10 16.67
N SER A 112 13.21 -21.23 17.51
CA SER A 112 12.02 -21.49 18.31
C SER A 112 10.76 -21.55 17.44
N VAL A 113 10.65 -20.67 16.43
CA VAL A 113 9.59 -20.74 15.42
C VAL A 113 9.65 -22.07 14.68
N ALA A 114 10.82 -22.46 14.16
CA ALA A 114 10.98 -23.73 13.44
C ALA A 114 10.66 -24.95 14.31
N ARG A 115 11.08 -24.94 15.59
CA ARG A 115 10.75 -26.01 16.55
C ARG A 115 9.25 -26.10 16.78
N TYR A 116 8.58 -24.97 16.99
CA TYR A 116 7.14 -24.91 17.21
C TYR A 116 6.35 -25.40 15.98
N LEU A 117 6.66 -24.89 14.79
CA LEU A 117 6.02 -25.28 13.53
C LEU A 117 6.17 -26.78 13.26
N ARG A 118 7.38 -27.33 13.47
CA ARG A 118 7.62 -28.78 13.37
C ARG A 118 6.76 -29.58 14.34
N GLY A 119 6.58 -29.09 15.56
CA GLY A 119 5.76 -29.75 16.58
C GLY A 119 4.27 -29.80 16.24
N ILE A 120 3.75 -28.80 15.50
CA ILE A 120 2.35 -28.76 15.06
C ILE A 120 2.13 -29.32 13.65
N GLY A 121 3.19 -29.80 12.97
CA GLY A 121 3.13 -30.37 11.63
C GLY A 121 3.03 -29.35 10.50
N GLU A 122 3.34 -28.07 10.75
CA GLU A 122 3.34 -27.02 9.74
C GLU A 122 4.72 -26.91 9.05
N PRO A 123 4.78 -26.47 7.78
CA PRO A 123 6.04 -26.34 7.05
C PRO A 123 6.92 -25.27 7.71
N THR A 124 8.20 -25.61 7.91
CA THR A 124 9.19 -24.69 8.50
C THR A 124 9.81 -23.74 7.48
N ASP A 125 9.68 -24.05 6.19
CA ASP A 125 10.23 -23.24 5.11
C ASP A 125 9.33 -22.05 4.80
N VAL A 126 9.94 -20.90 4.55
CA VAL A 126 9.21 -19.69 4.17
C VAL A 126 8.52 -19.92 2.83
N PRO A 127 7.20 -19.65 2.72
CA PRO A 127 6.50 -19.82 1.45
C PRO A 127 7.13 -18.93 0.37
N LYS A 128 7.39 -19.50 -0.81
CA LYS A 128 7.94 -18.76 -1.94
C LYS A 128 6.97 -17.65 -2.31
N ARG A 129 7.44 -16.39 -2.28
CA ARG A 129 6.65 -15.25 -2.73
C ARG A 129 6.28 -15.45 -4.20
N THR A 130 4.99 -15.32 -4.52
CA THR A 130 4.54 -15.26 -5.90
C THR A 130 5.26 -14.11 -6.60
N PRO A 131 5.78 -14.30 -7.84
CA PRO A 131 6.41 -13.21 -8.57
C PRO A 131 5.46 -12.04 -8.72
N ALA A 132 5.99 -10.81 -8.71
CA ALA A 132 5.20 -9.61 -8.89
C ALA A 132 4.39 -9.70 -10.19
N ARG A 133 3.07 -9.53 -10.09
CA ARG A 133 2.21 -9.44 -11.26
C ARG A 133 2.57 -8.15 -11.99
N GLY A 134 3.11 -8.22 -13.19
CA GLY A 134 3.34 -7.01 -13.96
C GLY A 134 2.01 -6.34 -14.40
N PRO A 135 2.08 -5.17 -15.06
CA PRO A 135 0.92 -4.46 -15.62
C PRO A 135 -0.03 -5.31 -16.50
N PRO A 136 -1.35 -5.10 -16.55
CA PRO A 136 -2.23 -5.95 -17.37
C PRO A 136 -1.87 -6.07 -18.87
N TYR A 137 -1.08 -5.13 -19.42
CA TYR A 137 -0.65 -5.13 -20.83
C TYR A 137 0.60 -5.99 -21.17
N TRP A 138 1.43 -6.46 -20.21
CA TRP A 138 2.62 -7.30 -20.53
C TRP A 138 2.27 -8.77 -20.82
N ALA A 139 1.02 -9.18 -20.62
CA ALA A 139 0.56 -10.53 -20.95
C ALA A 139 0.65 -10.81 -22.46
N SER A 140 0.48 -9.79 -23.31
CA SER A 140 0.57 -9.97 -24.75
C SER A 140 2.02 -10.22 -25.20
N ARG A 141 2.26 -11.36 -25.83
CA ARG A 141 3.55 -11.68 -26.48
C ARG A 141 3.91 -10.66 -27.57
N VAL A 142 2.89 -10.03 -28.17
CA VAL A 142 2.99 -9.03 -29.23
C VAL A 142 3.64 -7.74 -28.74
N LEU A 143 3.19 -7.18 -27.61
CA LEU A 143 3.80 -5.97 -27.04
C LEU A 143 5.22 -6.24 -26.50
N ARG A 144 5.51 -7.47 -26.06
CA ARG A 144 6.87 -7.90 -25.69
C ARG A 144 7.86 -7.82 -26.85
N ARG A 145 7.44 -8.25 -28.06
CA ARG A 145 8.28 -8.13 -29.27
C ARG A 145 8.45 -6.69 -29.72
N GLY A 146 7.41 -5.86 -29.57
CA GLY A 146 7.48 -4.43 -29.90
C GLY A 146 8.36 -3.60 -28.96
N ALA A 147 8.52 -4.01 -27.70
CA ALA A 147 9.38 -3.32 -26.72
C ALA A 147 10.83 -3.86 -26.68
N GLY A 148 11.08 -5.02 -27.28
CA GLY A 148 12.38 -5.72 -27.24
C GLY A 148 13.22 -5.63 -28.52
N SER A 149 12.94 -4.70 -29.44
CA SER A 149 13.74 -4.50 -30.66
C SER A 149 14.66 -3.28 -30.58
N VAL A 150 15.32 -3.08 -29.44
CA VAL A 150 16.45 -2.15 -29.33
C VAL A 150 17.56 -2.85 -28.55
N GLU A 151 18.21 -3.82 -29.18
CA GLU A 151 19.65 -4.15 -29.01
C GLU A 151 20.00 -5.42 -29.80
N ALA A 152 20.60 -5.24 -30.98
CA ALA A 152 21.66 -6.07 -31.57
C ALA A 152 21.93 -5.61 -33.02
N ALA A 153 22.59 -4.47 -33.18
CA ALA A 153 23.33 -4.12 -34.40
C ALA A 153 24.38 -3.05 -34.06
N GLU A 154 25.63 -3.51 -34.06
CA GLU A 154 26.93 -2.79 -34.00
C GLU A 154 27.36 -2.11 -32.70
#